data_AF-A0A5B6YX86-F1
#
_entry.id   AF-A0A5B6YX86-F1
#
_cell.length_a   1.000
_cell.length_b   1.000
_cell.length_c   1.000
_cell.angle_alpha   90.00
_cell.angle_beta   90.00
_cell.angle_gamma   90.00
#
_symmetry.space_group_name_H-M   'P 1'
#
loop_
_entity.id
_entity.type
_entity.pdbx_description
1 polymer ?
#
loop_
_entity_poly.entity_id
_entity_poly.type
_entity_poly.pdbx_seq_one_letter_code
_entity_poly.pdbx_strand_id
1 'polypeptide(L)'
;MAYKALDCITSSDIAALGVSSDVANGLYENLTQIIHSYGSATPQTWQYISEHLLNPDLPFSLHQMMYYGCYRDFGPDPPAWLPDPDSAKLTNVGQLLERRG
;
A
#
# COMPACT_ATOMS: atom_id res chain seq x y z
N MET A 1 -12.86 -1.75 -13.40
CA MET A 1 -12.49 -3.12 -12.99
C MET A 1 -12.50 -3.14 -11.47
N ALA A 2 -13.14 -4.12 -10.85
CA ALA A 2 -13.09 -4.28 -9.39
C ALA A 2 -11.73 -4.90 -9.02
N TYR A 3 -11.02 -4.29 -8.08
CA TYR A 3 -9.77 -4.84 -7.57
C TYR A 3 -10.06 -6.03 -6.64
N LYS A 4 -9.17 -7.03 -6.63
CA LYS A 4 -9.24 -8.16 -5.68
C LYS A 4 -8.95 -7.63 -4.26
N ALA A 5 -9.58 -8.20 -3.23
CA ALA A 5 -9.10 -7.95 -1.87
C ALA A 5 -7.71 -8.55 -1.68
N LEU A 6 -6.97 -8.02 -0.72
CA LEU A 6 -5.60 -8.43 -0.43
C LEU A 6 -5.48 -9.93 -0.14
N ASP A 7 -6.44 -10.52 0.56
CA ASP A 7 -6.48 -11.96 0.88
C ASP A 7 -6.80 -12.86 -0.31
N CYS A 8 -7.19 -12.27 -1.45
CA CYS A 8 -7.48 -12.97 -2.70
C CYS A 8 -6.36 -12.80 -3.75
N ILE A 9 -5.33 -12.01 -3.46
CA ILE A 9 -4.17 -11.82 -4.34
C ILE A 9 -3.27 -13.05 -4.26
N THR A 10 -2.74 -13.49 -5.40
CA THR A 10 -1.77 -14.58 -5.49
C THR A 10 -0.42 -14.10 -6.02
N SER A 11 0.65 -14.88 -5.85
CA SER A 11 1.95 -14.53 -6.45
C SER A 11 1.88 -14.45 -7.99
N SER A 12 1.03 -15.25 -8.63
CA SER A 12 0.75 -15.17 -10.06
C SER A 12 0.12 -13.84 -10.47
N ASP A 13 -0.77 -13.28 -9.65
CA ASP A 13 -1.35 -11.95 -9.90
C ASP A 13 -0.28 -10.86 -9.85
N ILE A 14 0.67 -10.97 -8.92
CA ILE A 14 1.81 -10.05 -8.79
C ILE A 14 2.75 -10.19 -9.99
N ALA A 15 3.09 -11.42 -10.39
CA ALA A 15 3.95 -11.69 -11.54
C ALA A 15 3.34 -11.16 -12.85
N ALA A 16 2.02 -11.23 -13.00
CA ALA A 16 1.30 -10.70 -14.15
C ALA A 16 1.46 -9.18 -14.34
N LEU A 17 1.91 -8.45 -13.31
CA LEU A 17 2.21 -7.02 -13.37
C LEU A 17 3.62 -6.69 -13.89
N GLY A 18 4.36 -7.69 -14.37
CA GLY A 18 5.71 -7.52 -14.90
C GLY A 18 6.82 -7.66 -13.85
N VAL A 19 6.49 -8.21 -12.68
CA VAL A 19 7.46 -8.57 -11.64
C VAL A 19 7.99 -9.98 -11.92
N SER A 20 9.30 -10.21 -11.72
CA SER A 20 9.86 -11.56 -11.87
C SER A 20 9.24 -12.53 -10.87
N SER A 21 9.12 -13.81 -11.24
CA SER A 21 8.46 -14.81 -10.39
C SER A 21 9.06 -14.93 -8.99
N ASP A 22 10.40 -14.84 -8.87
CA ASP A 22 11.09 -14.92 -7.58
C ASP A 22 10.73 -13.73 -6.68
N VAL A 23 10.72 -12.51 -7.24
CA VAL A 23 10.33 -11.31 -6.51
C VAL A 23 8.84 -11.33 -6.18
N ALA A 24 8.00 -11.81 -7.09
CA ALA A 24 6.57 -11.94 -6.88
C ALA A 24 6.23 -12.91 -5.73
N ASN A 25 6.95 -14.03 -5.61
CA ASN A 25 6.80 -14.96 -4.49
C ASN A 25 7.20 -14.31 -3.17
N GLY A 26 8.35 -13.63 -3.11
CA GLY A 26 8.80 -12.93 -1.91
C GLY A 26 7.83 -11.82 -1.47
N LEU A 27 7.27 -11.06 -2.43
CA LEU A 27 6.25 -10.05 -2.15
C LEU A 27 4.95 -10.68 -1.63
N TYR A 28 4.53 -11.81 -2.20
CA TYR A 28 3.33 -12.53 -1.74
C TYR A 28 3.50 -13.08 -0.33
N GLU A 29 4.65 -13.69 -0.01
CA GLU A 29 4.96 -14.15 1.35
C GLU A 29 4.91 -12.99 2.35
N ASN A 30 5.54 -11.86 2.02
CA ASN A 30 5.52 -10.68 2.89
C ASN A 30 4.09 -10.11 3.06
N LEU A 31 3.32 -10.04 1.97
CA LEU A 31 1.91 -9.63 2.00
C LEU A 31 1.08 -10.53 2.92
N THR A 32 1.19 -11.86 2.78
CA THR A 32 0.44 -12.80 3.62
C THR A 32 0.81 -12.68 5.10
N GLN A 33 2.08 -12.42 5.41
CA GLN A 33 2.52 -12.15 6.79
C GLN A 33 1.90 -10.86 7.36
N ILE A 34 1.86 -9.78 6.57
CA ILE A 34 1.20 -8.52 6.96
C ILE A 34 -0.30 -8.77 7.20
N ILE A 35 -0.98 -9.44 6.28
CA ILE A 35 -2.42 -9.76 6.40
C ILE A 35 -2.68 -10.61 7.65
N HIS A 36 -1.84 -11.60 7.93
CA HIS A 36 -1.97 -12.44 9.12
C HIS A 36 -1.85 -11.64 10.41
N SER A 37 -0.99 -10.62 10.41
CA SER A 37 -0.71 -9.80 11.60
C SER A 37 -1.75 -8.70 11.85
N TYR A 38 -2.29 -8.08 10.78
CA TYR A 38 -3.10 -6.87 10.89
C TYR A 38 -4.49 -6.96 10.21
N GLY A 39 -4.81 -8.07 9.55
CA GLY A 39 -6.01 -8.26 8.74
C GLY A 39 -5.84 -7.79 7.28
N SER A 40 -6.81 -8.07 6.42
CA SER A 40 -6.73 -7.77 4.97
C SER A 40 -7.26 -6.39 4.58
N ALA A 41 -7.90 -5.66 5.49
CA ALA A 41 -8.61 -4.42 5.18
C ALA A 41 -8.56 -3.43 6.36
N THR A 42 -7.37 -3.18 6.92
CA THR A 42 -7.19 -2.22 8.02
C THR A 42 -6.22 -1.09 7.64
N PRO A 43 -6.34 0.09 8.25
CA PRO A 43 -5.35 1.17 8.06
C PRO A 43 -3.91 0.73 8.39
N GLN A 44 -3.74 -0.12 9.41
CA GLN A 44 -2.45 -0.69 9.79
C GLN A 44 -1.87 -1.58 8.70
N THR A 45 -2.70 -2.40 8.05
CA THR A 45 -2.29 -3.20 6.89
C THR A 45 -1.74 -2.32 5.77
N TRP A 46 -2.45 -1.24 5.42
CA TRP A 46 -1.96 -0.31 4.40
C TRP A 46 -0.66 0.37 4.79
N GLN A 47 -0.53 0.81 6.06
CA GLN A 47 0.69 1.43 6.55
C GLN A 47 1.91 0.53 6.32
N TYR A 48 1.85 -0.72 6.77
CA TYR A 48 2.94 -1.68 6.59
C TYR A 48 3.22 -2.01 5.13
N ILE A 49 2.17 -2.11 4.29
CA ILE A 49 2.35 -2.29 2.86
C ILE A 49 3.12 -1.10 2.26
N SER A 50 2.73 0.12 2.58
CA SER A 50 3.32 1.34 2.00
C SER A 50 4.75 1.60 2.48
N GLU A 51 5.07 1.22 3.71
CA GLU A 51 6.38 1.48 4.34
C GLU A 51 7.39 0.34 4.16
N HIS A 52 6.94 -0.91 4.01
CA HIS A 52 7.82 -2.08 4.06
C HIS A 52 7.69 -3.06 2.90
N LEU A 53 6.56 -3.07 2.18
CA LEU A 53 6.36 -3.96 1.04
C LEU A 53 6.62 -3.25 -0.29
N LEU A 54 6.11 -2.03 -0.43
CA LEU A 54 6.25 -1.23 -1.64
C LEU A 54 7.56 -0.44 -1.62
N ASN A 55 8.14 -0.28 -2.81
CA ASN A 55 9.28 0.60 -3.04
C ASN A 55 9.15 1.24 -4.44
N PRO A 56 9.86 2.35 -4.70
CA PRO A 56 9.71 3.11 -5.95
C PRO A 56 10.10 2.35 -7.22
N ASP A 57 10.90 1.28 -7.12
CA ASP A 57 11.32 0.49 -8.28
C ASP A 57 10.27 -0.53 -8.72
N LEU A 58 9.23 -0.77 -7.90
CA LEU A 58 8.13 -1.68 -8.22
C LEU A 58 7.10 -1.01 -9.18
N PRO A 59 6.50 -1.78 -10.11
CA PRO A 59 5.55 -1.25 -11.09
C PRO A 59 4.36 -0.55 -10.44
N PHE A 60 3.97 0.64 -10.94
CA PHE A 60 2.86 1.41 -10.39
C PHE A 60 1.53 0.62 -10.31
N SER A 61 1.30 -0.29 -11.25
CA SER A 61 0.14 -1.19 -11.23
C SER A 61 0.08 -2.08 -9.98
N LEU A 62 1.23 -2.44 -9.40
CA LEU A 62 1.30 -3.15 -8.11
C LEU A 62 0.86 -2.26 -6.96
N HIS A 63 1.33 -0.99 -6.93
CA HIS A 63 0.90 -0.02 -5.93
C HIS A 63 -0.62 0.16 -5.96
N GLN A 64 -1.21 0.27 -7.15
CA GLN A 64 -2.67 0.34 -7.32
C GLN A 64 -3.37 -0.94 -6.85
N MET A 65 -2.86 -2.12 -7.21
CA MET A 65 -3.41 -3.41 -6.77
C MET A 65 -3.47 -3.50 -5.24
N MET A 66 -2.40 -3.10 -4.56
CA MET A 66 -2.34 -3.14 -3.10
C MET A 66 -3.27 -2.10 -2.46
N TYR A 67 -3.24 -0.85 -2.93
CA TYR A 67 -4.07 0.22 -2.37
C TYR A 67 -5.56 -0.08 -2.51
N TYR A 68 -6.02 -0.36 -3.72
CA TYR A 68 -7.44 -0.61 -3.97
C TYR A 68 -7.89 -1.98 -3.45
N GLY A 69 -6.97 -2.94 -3.31
CA GLY A 69 -7.27 -4.21 -2.65
C GLY A 69 -7.47 -4.05 -1.15
N CYS A 70 -6.66 -3.21 -0.49
CA CYS A 70 -6.79 -2.91 0.94
C CYS A 70 -8.09 -2.16 1.26
N TYR A 71 -8.47 -1.22 0.40
CA TYR A 71 -9.62 -0.34 0.60
C TYR A 71 -10.85 -0.73 -0.22
N ARG A 72 -10.88 -1.94 -0.78
CA ARG A 72 -11.98 -2.42 -1.64
C ARG A 72 -13.36 -2.19 -1.03
N ASP A 73 -13.47 -2.39 0.29
CA ASP A 73 -14.74 -2.41 1.01
C ASP A 73 -14.99 -1.10 1.82
N PHE A 74 -14.18 -0.05 1.60
CA PHE A 74 -14.25 1.22 2.35
C PHE A 74 -15.24 2.26 1.76
N GLY A 75 -15.96 1.91 0.69
CA GLY A 75 -16.92 2.79 0.02
C GLY A 75 -16.33 3.52 -1.20
N PRO A 76 -17.08 4.47 -1.79
CA PRO A 76 -16.68 5.13 -3.04
C PRO A 76 -15.45 6.04 -2.90
N ASP A 77 -15.22 6.54 -1.69
CA ASP A 77 -14.13 7.46 -1.35
C ASP A 77 -13.15 6.77 -0.39
N PRO A 78 -12.26 5.89 -0.90
CA PRO A 78 -11.25 5.27 -0.07
C PRO A 78 -10.37 6.36 0.57
N PRO A 79 -9.84 6.12 1.78
CA PRO A 79 -9.05 7.12 2.48
C PRO A 79 -7.85 7.54 1.61
N ALA A 80 -7.76 8.83 1.32
CA ALA A 80 -6.58 9.39 0.67
C ALA A 80 -5.36 9.11 1.56
N TRP A 81 -4.22 8.82 0.95
CA TRP A 81 -2.97 8.79 1.72
C TRP A 81 -2.70 10.19 2.27
N LEU A 82 -2.70 10.30 3.59
CA LEU A 82 -2.30 11.51 4.31
C LEU A 82 -1.06 11.13 5.13
N PRO A 83 0.03 11.91 5.05
CA PRO A 83 1.18 11.69 5.92
C PRO A 83 0.76 11.88 7.37
N ASP A 84 1.44 11.17 8.27
CA ASP A 84 1.37 11.44 9.71
C ASP A 84 1.60 12.96 9.95
N PRO A 85 0.77 13.62 10.78
CA PRO A 85 0.87 15.06 10.97
C PRO A 85 2.24 15.54 11.46
N ASP A 86 2.92 14.76 12.30
CA ASP A 86 4.25 15.15 12.79
C ASP A 86 5.29 15.01 11.68
N SER A 87 5.20 13.94 10.89
CA SER A 87 6.00 13.77 9.67
C SER A 87 5.73 14.87 8.63
N ALA A 88 4.48 15.28 8.48
CA ALA A 88 4.08 16.35 7.56
C ALA A 88 4.71 17.69 7.94
N LYS A 89 4.73 18.03 9.25
CA LYS A 89 5.37 19.24 9.79
C LYS A 89 6.88 19.29 9.51
N LEU A 90 7.53 18.13 9.44
CA LEU A 90 8.98 18.05 9.19
C LEU A 90 9.36 18.33 7.73
N THR A 91 8.41 18.32 6.79
CA THR A 91 8.67 18.63 5.38
C THR A 91 9.01 20.11 5.18
N ASN A 92 9.72 20.45 4.10
CA ASN A 92 10.02 21.86 3.77
C ASN A 92 8.75 22.71 3.66
N VAL A 93 7.68 22.14 3.11
CA VAL A 93 6.36 22.78 3.01
C VAL A 93 5.73 22.91 4.39
N GLY A 94 5.74 21.85 5.20
CA GLY A 94 5.22 21.88 6.58
C GLY A 94 5.90 22.97 7.42
N GLN A 95 7.22 23.03 7.41
CA GLN A 95 7.97 24.07 8.14
C GLN A 95 7.72 25.49 7.59
N LEU A 96 7.44 25.64 6.29
CA LEU A 96 7.06 26.94 5.72
C LEU A 96 5.69 27.37 6.24
N LEU A 97 4.72 26.45 6.25
CA LEU A 97 3.36 26.68 6.74
C LEU A 97 3.37 26.99 8.24
N GLU A 98 4.11 26.26 9.07
CA GLU A 98 4.25 26.57 10.51
C GLU A 98 4.82 27.99 10.77
N ARG A 99 5.67 28.49 9.87
CA ARG A 99 6.28 29.82 10.00
C ARG A 99 5.40 30.95 9.45
N ARG A 100 4.43 30.66 8.58
CA ARG A 100 3.75 31.70 7.76
C ARG A 100 2.25 31.51 7.52
N GLY A 101 1.66 30.38 7.92
CA GLY A 101 0.27 30.00 7.69
C GLY A 101 -0.69 30.45 8.77
#